data_AF-A0AAU5M465-F1
#
_entry.id   AF-A0AAU5M465-F1
#
_cell.length_a   1.000
_cell.length_b   1.000
_cell.length_c   1.000
_cell.angle_alpha   90.00
_cell.angle_beta   90.00
_cell.angle_gamma   90.00
#
_symmetry.space_group_name_H-M   'P 1'
#
loop_
_entity.id
_entity.type
_entity.pdbx_description
1 polymer ?
#
loop_
_entity_poly.entity_id
_entity_poly.type
_entity_poly.pdbx_seq_one_letter_code
_entity_poly.pdbx_strand_id
1 'polypeptide(L)'
;MDSLRTTLTGGTACDVCGRLPHPRRLRLTLAKLVAVAPVELALHAVVLAAHPPYLVSVAVLASVTTALVIWVVEPSTMRLLRSWLHAPKVRARQGIGTLWRIRVTLDDRAGSLENVTRRLAGLDANILGLHVHPIDDGVRDELVVSTPDEITAADLEAAVEAGGGRRTHVWPTTALALVDGQTKALSLSARVVADPAELPHAVAELLGAQLVTDRATLAGQLPGDVLKVPSPWTGLFAFSRPGEPFTPAESARAHRLAELAEAALTIAPAGR
;
A
#
# COMPACT_ATOMS: atom_id res chain seq x y z
N MET A 1 -25.21 -11.87 2.44
CA MET A 1 -24.41 -12.03 3.68
C MET A 1 -23.14 -12.88 3.48
N ASP A 2 -23.05 -13.71 2.44
CA ASP A 2 -21.80 -14.44 2.12
C ASP A 2 -20.71 -13.56 1.48
N SER A 3 -21.07 -12.52 0.72
CA SER A 3 -20.08 -11.62 0.10
C SER A 3 -19.22 -10.83 1.12
N LEU A 4 -19.74 -10.63 2.34
CA LEU A 4 -19.05 -9.96 3.45
C LEU A 4 -18.17 -10.93 4.27
N ARG A 5 -18.38 -12.25 4.13
CA ARG A 5 -17.52 -13.27 4.76
C ARG A 5 -16.27 -13.54 3.92
N THR A 6 -16.37 -13.43 2.60
CA THR A 6 -15.22 -13.54 1.69
C THR A 6 -14.22 -12.39 1.86
N THR A 7 -14.68 -11.18 2.20
CA THR A 7 -13.79 -10.05 2.54
C THR A 7 -13.02 -10.25 3.85
N LEU A 8 -13.41 -11.19 4.69
CA LEU A 8 -12.74 -11.53 5.96
C LEU A 8 -11.88 -12.81 5.86
N THR A 9 -11.92 -13.50 4.72
CA THR A 9 -11.05 -14.63 4.41
C THR A 9 -10.25 -14.29 3.16
N GLY A 10 -9.17 -13.54 3.37
CA GLY A 10 -8.26 -13.07 2.32
C GLY A 10 -7.84 -14.22 1.41
N GLY A 11 -8.46 -14.28 0.23
CA GLY A 11 -8.05 -15.17 -0.84
C GLY A 11 -6.62 -14.83 -1.27
N THR A 12 -5.88 -15.82 -1.77
CA THR A 12 -4.49 -15.62 -2.24
C THR A 12 -4.38 -14.82 -3.54
N ALA A 13 -5.50 -14.30 -4.05
CA ALA A 13 -5.56 -13.47 -5.24
C ALA A 13 -5.53 -11.99 -4.84
N CYS A 14 -4.85 -11.15 -5.62
CA CYS A 14 -4.87 -9.70 -5.39
C CYS A 14 -6.30 -9.17 -5.43
N ASP A 15 -6.73 -8.43 -4.40
CA ASP A 15 -8.10 -7.90 -4.30
C ASP A 15 -8.43 -6.87 -5.39
N VAL A 16 -7.41 -6.23 -5.97
CA VAL A 16 -7.57 -5.19 -7.02
C VAL A 16 -7.66 -5.80 -8.42
N CYS A 17 -6.89 -6.84 -8.72
CA CYS A 17 -6.77 -7.37 -10.08
C CYS A 17 -7.15 -8.85 -10.23
N GLY A 18 -7.48 -9.54 -9.13
CA GLY A 18 -7.84 -10.96 -9.09
C GLY A 18 -6.72 -11.91 -9.51
N ARG A 19 -5.50 -11.43 -9.76
CA ARG A 19 -4.37 -12.25 -10.22
C ARG A 19 -3.61 -12.84 -9.04
N LEU A 20 -3.18 -14.09 -9.21
CA LEU A 20 -2.28 -14.78 -8.28
C LEU A 20 -0.84 -14.30 -8.51
N PRO A 21 0.00 -14.22 -7.45
CA PRO A 21 1.41 -13.85 -7.57
C PRO A 21 2.17 -14.83 -8.48
N HIS A 22 3.11 -14.31 -9.28
CA HIS A 22 3.88 -15.14 -10.21
C HIS A 22 4.78 -16.13 -9.46
N PRO A 23 4.74 -17.43 -9.80
CA PRO A 23 5.55 -18.44 -9.12
C PRO A 23 7.04 -18.23 -9.41
N ARG A 24 7.90 -18.56 -8.44
CA ARG A 24 9.36 -18.53 -8.63
C ARG A 24 9.76 -19.46 -9.78
N ARG A 25 10.75 -19.04 -10.59
CA ARG A 25 11.24 -19.79 -11.76
C ARG A 25 11.52 -21.27 -11.46
N LEU A 26 12.12 -21.57 -10.30
CA LEU A 26 12.43 -22.94 -9.89
C LEU A 26 11.18 -23.82 -9.66
N ARG A 27 10.09 -23.26 -9.09
CA ARG A 27 8.82 -24.01 -8.92
C ARG A 27 8.15 -24.31 -10.26
N LEU A 28 8.23 -23.36 -11.19
CA LEU A 28 7.76 -23.55 -12.56
C LEU A 28 8.53 -24.67 -13.28
N THR A 29 9.86 -24.67 -13.16
CA THR A 29 10.70 -25.71 -13.76
C THR A 29 10.39 -27.10 -13.18
N LEU A 30 10.26 -27.21 -11.85
CA LEU A 30 9.91 -28.47 -11.20
C LEU A 30 8.51 -28.96 -11.58
N ALA A 31 7.52 -28.07 -11.63
CA ALA A 31 6.17 -28.40 -12.09
C ALA A 31 6.16 -28.99 -13.51
N LYS A 32 6.94 -28.39 -14.41
CA LYS A 32 7.10 -28.87 -15.79
C LYS A 32 7.76 -30.25 -15.84
N LEU A 33 8.83 -30.47 -15.06
CA LEU A 33 9.52 -31.76 -15.02
C LEU A 33 8.61 -32.88 -14.46
N VAL A 34 7.90 -32.62 -13.36
CA VAL A 34 6.96 -33.59 -12.76
C VAL A 34 5.81 -33.93 -13.70
N ALA A 35 5.33 -32.94 -14.47
CA ALA A 35 4.29 -33.15 -15.48
C ALA A 35 4.74 -34.06 -16.63
N VAL A 36 5.99 -33.93 -17.06
CA VAL A 36 6.56 -34.60 -18.24
C VAL A 36 7.05 -36.03 -17.92
N ALA A 37 7.68 -36.20 -16.76
CA ALA A 37 8.38 -37.43 -16.38
C ALA A 37 7.57 -38.75 -16.53
N PRO A 38 6.30 -38.87 -16.08
CA PRO A 38 5.60 -40.16 -16.16
C PRO A 38 5.28 -40.58 -17.60
N VAL A 39 5.00 -39.63 -18.49
CA VAL A 39 4.73 -39.92 -19.89
C VAL A 39 6.01 -40.31 -20.62
N GLU A 40 7.11 -39.62 -20.33
CA GLU A 40 8.42 -39.95 -20.88
C GLU A 40 8.89 -41.34 -20.42
N LEU A 41 8.75 -41.68 -19.13
CA LEU A 41 9.06 -43.01 -18.60
C LEU A 41 8.21 -44.11 -19.24
N ALA A 42 6.91 -43.88 -19.44
CA ALA A 42 6.04 -44.83 -20.11
C ALA A 42 6.44 -45.06 -21.58
N LEU A 43 6.80 -43.99 -22.30
CA LEU A 43 7.30 -44.08 -23.67
C LEU A 43 8.58 -44.93 -23.75
N HIS A 44 9.54 -44.67 -22.86
CA HIS A 44 10.79 -45.44 -22.80
C HIS A 44 10.51 -46.92 -22.50
N ALA A 45 9.59 -47.21 -21.58
CA ALA A 45 9.20 -48.59 -21.27
C ALA A 45 8.56 -49.31 -22.47
N VAL A 46 7.71 -48.63 -23.23
CA VAL A 46 7.08 -49.19 -24.45
C VAL A 46 8.10 -49.45 -25.55
N VAL A 47 9.03 -48.50 -25.79
CA VAL A 47 10.09 -48.67 -26.80
C VAL A 47 11.00 -49.84 -26.43
N LEU A 48 11.38 -49.97 -25.15
CA LEU A 48 12.17 -51.09 -24.67
C LEU A 48 11.43 -52.43 -24.80
N ALA A 49 10.13 -52.47 -24.53
CA ALA A 49 9.34 -53.68 -24.67
C ALA A 49 9.14 -54.11 -26.13
N ALA A 50 8.99 -53.16 -27.06
CA ALA A 50 8.69 -53.44 -28.46
C ALA A 50 9.93 -53.77 -29.32
N HIS A 51 11.15 -53.53 -28.81
CA HIS A 51 12.43 -53.77 -29.49
C HIS A 51 12.49 -53.26 -30.96
N PRO A 52 12.10 -52.00 -31.25
CA PRO A 52 12.14 -51.50 -32.62
C PRO A 52 13.59 -51.24 -33.10
N PRO A 53 13.80 -51.11 -34.42
CA PRO A 53 15.10 -50.72 -34.98
C PRO A 53 15.58 -49.40 -34.38
N TYR A 54 16.89 -49.28 -34.13
CA TYR A 54 17.50 -48.15 -33.40
C TYR A 54 17.07 -46.76 -33.93
N LEU A 55 17.03 -46.58 -35.25
CA LEU A 55 16.63 -45.31 -35.87
C LEU A 55 15.17 -44.95 -35.57
N VAL A 56 14.29 -45.94 -35.48
CA VAL A 56 12.87 -45.74 -35.14
C VAL A 56 12.74 -45.37 -33.67
N SER A 57 13.48 -46.04 -32.78
CA SER A 57 13.53 -45.69 -31.35
C SER A 57 13.93 -44.23 -31.16
N VAL A 58 15.04 -43.81 -31.78
CA VAL A 58 15.56 -42.43 -31.67
C VAL A 58 14.56 -41.42 -32.23
N ALA A 59 13.96 -41.69 -33.39
CA ALA A 59 12.99 -40.79 -34.00
C ALA A 59 11.70 -40.64 -33.16
N VAL A 60 11.17 -41.75 -32.62
CA VAL A 60 9.97 -41.76 -31.78
C VAL A 60 10.22 -41.03 -30.45
N LEU A 61 11.34 -41.34 -29.78
CA LEU A 61 11.72 -40.67 -28.54
C LEU A 61 11.89 -39.16 -28.73
N ALA A 62 12.67 -38.74 -29.74
CA ALA A 62 12.91 -37.33 -30.00
C ALA A 62 11.65 -36.56 -30.37
N SER A 63 10.79 -37.13 -31.22
CA SER A 63 9.54 -36.49 -31.66
C SER A 63 8.52 -36.39 -30.53
N VAL A 64 8.34 -37.43 -29.73
CA VAL A 64 7.39 -37.42 -28.61
C VAL A 64 7.87 -36.51 -27.48
N THR A 65 9.15 -36.53 -27.12
CA THR A 65 9.70 -35.59 -26.12
C THR A 65 9.53 -34.14 -26.56
N THR A 66 9.79 -33.84 -27.84
CA THR A 66 9.59 -32.48 -28.39
C THR A 66 8.12 -32.07 -28.36
N ALA A 67 7.21 -32.97 -28.76
CA ALA A 67 5.77 -32.73 -28.71
C ALA A 67 5.27 -32.50 -27.28
N LEU A 68 5.79 -33.26 -26.31
CA LEU A 68 5.40 -33.15 -24.90
C LEU A 68 5.85 -31.82 -24.29
N VAL A 69 7.05 -31.33 -24.63
CA VAL A 69 7.54 -30.01 -24.21
C VAL A 69 6.64 -28.90 -24.75
N ILE A 70 6.24 -28.98 -26.03
CA ILE A 70 5.34 -28.01 -26.66
C ILE A 70 3.95 -28.07 -26.00
N TRP A 71 3.40 -29.27 -25.82
CA TRP A 71 2.06 -29.47 -25.27
C TRP A 71 1.94 -29.05 -23.79
N VAL A 72 3.02 -29.11 -23.01
CA VAL A 72 3.08 -28.64 -21.60
C VAL A 72 3.17 -27.11 -21.49
N VAL A 73 3.55 -26.40 -22.56
CA VAL A 73 3.49 -24.93 -22.61
C VAL A 73 2.05 -24.42 -22.82
N GLU A 74 1.19 -25.25 -23.40
CA GLU A 74 -0.24 -25.06 -23.64
C GLU A 74 -1.08 -25.75 -22.51
N PRO A 75 -2.40 -25.56 -22.32
CA PRO A 75 -2.95 -24.99 -21.07
C PRO A 75 -3.44 -25.96 -19.96
N SER A 76 -3.16 -27.27 -19.99
CA SER A 76 -3.85 -28.28 -19.15
C SER A 76 -3.14 -28.63 -17.84
N THR A 77 -1.83 -28.93 -17.86
CA THR A 77 -1.11 -29.38 -16.66
C THR A 77 -0.81 -28.24 -15.68
N MET A 78 -0.65 -27.02 -16.20
CA MET A 78 -0.54 -25.80 -15.39
C MET A 78 -1.83 -25.50 -14.61
N ARG A 79 -3.01 -25.94 -15.08
CA ARG A 79 -4.27 -25.81 -14.32
C ARG A 79 -4.31 -26.78 -13.13
N LEU A 80 -3.88 -28.02 -13.32
CA LEU A 80 -3.81 -29.04 -12.26
C LEU A 80 -2.81 -28.65 -11.16
N LEU A 81 -1.65 -28.13 -11.55
CA LEU A 81 -0.63 -27.68 -10.61
C LEU A 81 -0.83 -26.23 -10.13
N ARG A 82 -1.93 -25.56 -10.53
CA ARG A 82 -2.18 -24.13 -10.22
C ARG A 82 -2.23 -23.88 -8.72
N SER A 83 -2.90 -24.76 -7.97
CA SER A 83 -2.97 -24.66 -6.51
C SER A 83 -1.59 -24.82 -5.86
N TRP A 84 -0.74 -25.72 -6.36
CA TRP A 84 0.61 -25.92 -5.84
C TRP A 84 1.61 -24.82 -6.24
N LEU A 85 1.52 -24.34 -7.49
CA LEU A 85 2.33 -23.24 -8.03
C LEU A 85 2.08 -21.94 -7.27
N HIS A 86 0.81 -21.67 -6.91
CA HIS A 86 0.39 -20.41 -6.32
C HIS A 86 -0.02 -20.48 -4.85
N ALA A 87 -0.10 -21.64 -4.19
CA ALA A 87 -0.27 -21.70 -2.74
C ALA A 87 1.01 -21.19 -2.08
N PRO A 88 1.04 -19.96 -1.57
CA PRO A 88 2.19 -19.50 -0.84
C PRO A 88 2.01 -20.00 0.60
N LYS A 89 3.10 -20.19 1.33
CA LYS A 89 3.05 -20.16 2.80
C LYS A 89 2.83 -18.70 3.21
N VAL A 90 1.72 -18.07 2.81
CA VAL A 90 1.29 -16.83 3.48
C VAL A 90 0.66 -17.33 4.75
N ARG A 91 1.32 -17.07 5.89
CA ARG A 91 0.62 -17.19 7.18
C ARG A 91 -0.68 -16.42 7.02
N ALA A 92 -1.81 -17.07 7.29
CA ALA A 92 -3.11 -16.42 7.28
C ALA A 92 -2.94 -15.08 8.02
N ARG A 93 -3.26 -13.98 7.33
CA ARG A 93 -3.20 -12.64 7.88
C ARG A 93 -4.07 -12.68 9.13
N GLN A 94 -3.45 -12.78 10.30
CA GLN A 94 -4.19 -12.66 11.55
C GLN A 94 -4.82 -11.27 11.53
N GLY A 95 -6.00 -11.14 12.16
CA GLY A 95 -6.76 -9.89 12.17
C GLY A 95 -5.86 -8.69 12.49
N ILE A 96 -6.31 -7.50 12.10
CA ILE A 96 -5.55 -6.26 12.36
C ILE A 96 -5.25 -6.23 13.86
N GLY A 97 -4.00 -6.51 14.23
CA GLY A 97 -3.56 -6.49 15.62
C GLY A 97 -3.52 -5.06 16.13
N THR A 98 -2.98 -4.84 17.33
CA THR A 98 -2.87 -3.50 17.87
C THR A 98 -2.11 -2.56 16.93
N LEU A 99 -2.74 -1.43 16.59
CA LEU A 99 -2.19 -0.45 15.65
C LEU A 99 -1.45 0.65 16.39
N TRP A 100 -0.25 0.96 15.90
CA TRP A 100 0.62 1.98 16.45
C TRP A 100 1.05 2.96 15.37
N ARG A 101 1.16 4.23 15.74
CA ARG A 101 1.88 5.23 14.96
C ARG A 101 3.21 5.51 15.65
N ILE A 102 4.28 5.44 14.86
CA ILE A 102 5.65 5.66 15.29
C ILE A 102 6.16 6.87 14.50
N ARG A 103 6.63 7.88 15.21
CA ARG A 103 7.36 9.01 14.62
C ARG A 103 8.80 8.95 15.08
N VAL A 104 9.74 8.89 14.14
CA VAL A 104 11.17 8.73 14.43
C VAL A 104 12.01 9.59 13.50
N THR A 105 13.12 10.12 14.00
CA THR A 105 14.14 10.79 13.20
C THR A 105 15.29 9.83 12.90
N LEU A 106 15.63 9.68 11.62
CA LEU A 106 16.70 8.82 11.13
C LEU A 106 17.77 9.64 10.41
N ASP A 107 18.99 9.13 10.35
CA ASP A 107 20.03 9.70 9.48
C ASP A 107 19.66 9.45 8.01
N ASP A 108 19.79 10.48 7.17
CA ASP A 108 19.57 10.36 5.71
C ASP A 108 20.74 9.64 5.01
N ARG A 109 20.82 8.33 5.24
CA ARG A 109 21.83 7.46 4.62
C ARG A 109 21.26 6.06 4.42
N ALA A 110 21.82 5.37 3.43
CA ALA A 110 21.50 3.97 3.17
C ALA A 110 21.69 3.13 4.46
N GLY A 111 20.70 2.28 4.75
CA GLY A 111 20.72 1.36 5.90
C GLY A 111 20.07 1.87 7.18
N SER A 112 19.81 3.18 7.34
CA SER A 112 19.16 3.71 8.55
C SER A 112 17.76 3.11 8.75
N LEU A 113 16.91 3.20 7.73
CA LEU A 113 15.56 2.61 7.76
C LEU A 113 15.62 1.07 7.79
N GLU A 114 16.59 0.46 7.13
CA GLU A 114 16.76 -1.00 7.17
C GLU A 114 17.01 -1.51 8.60
N ASN A 115 17.83 -0.81 9.38
CA ASN A 115 18.11 -1.20 10.76
C ASN A 115 16.85 -1.12 11.63
N VAL A 116 16.07 -0.04 11.52
CA VAL A 116 14.81 0.11 12.25
C VAL A 116 13.79 -0.95 11.84
N THR A 117 13.57 -1.14 10.55
CA THR A 117 12.62 -2.14 10.05
C THR A 117 13.01 -3.57 10.44
N ARG A 118 14.32 -3.87 10.51
CA ARG A 118 14.82 -5.16 11.01
C ARG A 118 14.52 -5.37 12.50
N ARG A 119 14.63 -4.34 13.33
CA ARG A 119 14.29 -4.41 14.77
C ARG A 119 12.79 -4.60 14.97
N LEU A 120 11.97 -3.85 14.24
CA LEU A 120 10.51 -4.00 14.24
C LEU A 120 10.06 -5.39 13.79
N ALA A 121 10.70 -5.97 12.77
CA ALA A 121 10.44 -7.34 12.34
C ALA A 121 10.72 -8.39 13.43
N GLY A 122 11.66 -8.11 14.36
CA GLY A 122 11.92 -8.95 15.52
C GLY A 122 10.75 -9.00 16.52
N LEU A 123 9.86 -8.01 16.49
CA LEU A 123 8.63 -7.93 17.30
C LEU A 123 7.37 -8.41 16.55
N ASP A 124 7.55 -9.03 15.37
CA ASP A 124 6.45 -9.37 14.45
C ASP A 124 5.59 -8.14 14.06
N ALA A 125 6.20 -6.95 14.08
CA ALA A 125 5.53 -5.71 13.69
C ALA A 125 5.44 -5.60 12.17
N ASN A 126 4.22 -5.53 11.65
CA ASN A 126 3.93 -5.36 10.24
C ASN A 126 3.74 -3.88 9.89
N ILE A 127 4.54 -3.35 8.96
CA ILE A 127 4.45 -1.95 8.54
C ILE A 127 3.35 -1.81 7.49
N LEU A 128 2.34 -1.00 7.82
CA LEU A 128 1.15 -0.77 6.99
C LEU A 128 1.19 0.55 6.23
N GLY A 129 1.95 1.53 6.73
CA GLY A 129 2.15 2.82 6.08
C GLY A 129 3.49 3.42 6.47
N LEU A 130 4.10 4.16 5.55
CA LEU A 130 5.35 4.90 5.75
C LEU A 130 5.23 6.24 5.04
N HIS A 131 5.44 7.32 5.78
CA HIS A 131 5.59 8.67 5.24
C HIS A 131 6.95 9.20 5.65
N VAL A 132 7.60 9.90 4.72
CA VAL A 132 8.99 10.33 4.85
C VAL A 132 9.01 11.84 4.66
N HIS A 133 9.48 12.56 5.67
CA HIS A 133 9.57 14.01 5.67
C HIS A 133 11.04 14.44 5.83
N PRO A 134 11.67 15.05 4.82
CA PRO A 134 13.02 15.56 4.96
C PRO A 134 13.06 16.71 5.98
N ILE A 135 14.10 16.75 6.83
CA ILE A 135 14.34 17.82 7.81
C ILE A 135 15.84 18.20 7.80
N ASP A 136 16.21 19.33 8.40
CA ASP A 136 17.60 19.81 8.41
C ASP A 136 18.60 18.81 9.05
N ASP A 137 18.14 18.01 10.01
CA ASP A 137 18.91 17.05 10.81
C ASP A 137 18.56 15.58 10.46
N GLY A 138 18.34 15.31 9.17
CA GLY A 138 18.07 13.98 8.62
C GLY A 138 16.66 13.81 8.07
N VAL A 139 16.01 12.69 8.39
CA VAL A 139 14.69 12.36 7.87
C VAL A 139 13.74 12.02 9.02
N ARG A 140 12.56 12.63 9.00
CA ARG A 140 11.47 12.34 9.93
C ARG A 140 10.52 11.34 9.27
N ASP A 141 10.57 10.11 9.74
CA ASP A 141 9.71 9.03 9.28
C ASP A 141 8.50 8.88 10.20
N GLU A 142 7.33 8.68 9.58
CA GLU A 142 6.10 8.28 10.24
C GLU A 142 5.68 6.90 9.73
N LEU A 143 5.71 5.93 10.64
CA LEU A 143 5.31 4.56 10.37
C LEU A 143 3.96 4.28 11.04
N VAL A 144 3.07 3.61 10.33
CA VAL A 144 1.92 2.95 10.93
C VAL A 144 2.19 1.45 10.92
N VAL A 145 2.19 0.83 12.09
CA VAL A 145 2.51 -0.58 12.25
C VAL A 145 1.36 -1.32 12.96
N SER A 146 1.19 -2.60 12.62
CA SER A 146 0.35 -3.54 13.37
C SER A 146 1.25 -4.51 14.10
N THR A 147 0.98 -4.75 15.37
CA THR A 147 1.71 -5.69 16.21
C THR A 147 0.76 -6.74 16.78
N PRO A 148 1.28 -7.86 17.30
CA PRO A 148 0.56 -8.68 18.28
C PRO A 148 0.09 -7.83 19.47
N ASP A 149 -0.94 -8.29 20.18
CA ASP A 149 -1.57 -7.54 21.28
C ASP A 149 -0.71 -7.48 22.54
N GLU A 150 0.32 -8.33 22.65
CA GLU A 150 1.26 -8.37 23.76
C GLU A 150 2.35 -7.29 23.64
N ILE A 151 2.52 -6.68 22.46
CA ILE A 151 3.56 -5.67 22.22
C ILE A 151 3.10 -4.31 22.72
N THR A 152 3.94 -3.69 23.55
CA THR A 152 3.67 -2.37 24.13
C THR A 152 4.35 -1.24 23.35
N ALA A 153 3.94 0.01 23.61
CA ALA A 153 4.62 1.19 23.09
C ALA A 153 6.12 1.21 23.45
N ALA A 154 6.47 0.80 24.67
CA ALA A 154 7.85 0.79 25.16
C ALA A 154 8.72 -0.23 24.40
N ASP A 155 8.15 -1.39 24.04
CA ASP A 155 8.86 -2.40 23.22
C ASP A 155 9.20 -1.84 21.84
N LEU A 156 8.24 -1.13 21.23
CA LEU A 156 8.42 -0.47 19.93
C LEU A 156 9.44 0.67 20.00
N GLU A 157 9.38 1.52 21.03
CA GLU A 157 10.36 2.59 21.25
C GLU A 157 11.77 2.02 21.38
N ALA A 158 11.95 1.02 22.25
CA ALA A 158 13.23 0.36 22.45
C ALA A 158 13.77 -0.29 21.17
N ALA A 159 12.90 -0.94 20.38
CA ALA A 159 13.29 -1.54 19.11
C ALA A 159 13.74 -0.48 18.08
N VAL A 160 13.01 0.64 17.97
CA VAL A 160 13.32 1.72 17.05
C VAL A 160 14.63 2.43 17.44
N GLU A 161 14.84 2.70 18.72
CA GLU A 161 16.09 3.28 19.23
C GLU A 161 17.28 2.34 19.03
N ALA A 162 17.11 1.03 19.27
CA ALA A 162 18.13 0.01 18.98
C ALA A 162 18.43 -0.15 17.47
N GLY A 163 17.58 0.42 16.60
CA GLY A 163 17.77 0.54 15.17
C GLY A 163 18.51 1.81 14.74
N GLY A 164 18.82 2.71 15.68
CA GLY A 164 19.44 4.02 15.41
C GLY A 164 18.43 5.18 15.31
N GLY A 165 17.16 4.94 15.67
CA GLY A 165 16.13 5.97 15.73
C GLY A 165 16.41 7.01 16.82
N ARG A 166 16.19 8.29 16.51
CA ARG A 166 16.28 9.41 17.45
C ARG A 166 14.95 10.14 17.56
N ARG A 167 14.69 10.78 18.70
CA ARG A 167 13.46 11.54 18.97
C ARG A 167 12.21 10.70 18.65
N THR A 168 12.24 9.43 19.07
CA THR A 168 11.17 8.47 18.82
C THR A 168 9.97 8.80 19.69
N HIS A 169 8.78 8.69 19.12
CA HIS A 169 7.52 8.80 19.86
C HIS A 169 6.56 7.75 19.31
N VAL A 170 5.99 6.93 20.19
CA VAL A 170 5.04 5.86 19.83
C VAL A 170 3.71 6.08 20.53
N TRP A 171 2.62 5.98 19.77
CA TRP A 171 1.27 6.11 20.32
C TRP A 171 0.27 5.21 19.60
N PRO A 172 -0.79 4.75 20.30
CA PRO A 172 -1.80 3.91 19.69
C PRO A 172 -2.52 4.68 18.58
N THR A 173 -2.96 3.96 17.55
CA THR A 173 -3.69 4.53 16.42
C THR A 173 -4.83 3.62 15.96
N THR A 174 -5.59 4.07 14.98
CA THR A 174 -6.73 3.33 14.43
C THR A 174 -6.55 3.12 12.92
N ALA A 175 -7.41 2.32 12.31
CA ALA A 175 -7.38 2.10 10.86
C ALA A 175 -7.52 3.40 10.04
N LEU A 176 -8.03 4.48 10.65
CA LEU A 176 -8.11 5.79 10.03
C LEU A 176 -6.72 6.37 9.67
N ALA A 177 -5.66 5.96 10.40
CA ALA A 177 -4.30 6.36 10.11
C ALA A 177 -3.72 5.73 8.82
N LEU A 178 -4.38 4.71 8.27
CA LEU A 178 -4.01 4.04 7.03
C LEU A 178 -4.67 4.69 5.80
N VAL A 179 -5.57 5.64 6.02
CA VAL A 179 -6.21 6.38 4.93
C VAL A 179 -5.13 7.22 4.25
N ASP A 180 -4.83 6.88 3.00
CA ASP A 180 -3.89 7.63 2.19
C ASP A 180 -4.41 9.05 1.90
N GLY A 181 -3.50 9.95 1.54
CA GLY A 181 -3.85 11.35 1.30
C GLY A 181 -4.90 11.56 0.21
N GLN A 182 -5.00 10.65 -0.77
CA GLN A 182 -5.96 10.75 -1.88
C GLN A 182 -7.37 10.39 -1.37
N THR A 183 -7.48 9.29 -0.63
CA THR A 183 -8.74 8.88 0.02
C THR A 183 -9.22 9.95 1.00
N LYS A 184 -8.31 10.51 1.83
CA LYS A 184 -8.64 11.62 2.73
C LYS A 184 -9.13 12.84 1.96
N ALA A 185 -8.46 13.22 0.87
CA ALA A 185 -8.88 14.34 0.03
C ALA A 185 -10.28 14.12 -0.57
N LEU A 186 -10.59 12.91 -1.04
CA LEU A 186 -11.92 12.58 -1.57
C LEU A 186 -13.00 12.60 -0.48
N SER A 187 -12.70 12.12 0.74
CA SER A 187 -13.63 12.22 1.87
C SER A 187 -13.91 13.68 2.26
N LEU A 188 -12.88 14.53 2.28
CA LEU A 188 -13.03 15.97 2.54
C LEU A 188 -13.82 16.66 1.43
N SER A 189 -13.59 16.29 0.17
CA SER A 189 -14.38 16.76 -0.97
C SER A 189 -15.86 16.41 -0.82
N ALA A 190 -16.18 15.17 -0.47
CA ALA A 190 -17.57 14.75 -0.25
C ALA A 190 -18.23 15.54 0.91
N ARG A 191 -17.47 15.80 1.99
CA ARG A 191 -17.93 16.61 3.13
C ARG A 191 -18.26 18.05 2.73
N VAL A 192 -17.36 18.68 1.97
CA VAL A 192 -17.54 20.04 1.44
C VAL A 192 -18.69 20.14 0.42
N VAL A 193 -18.91 19.10 -0.38
CA VAL A 193 -20.07 19.07 -1.30
C VAL A 193 -21.39 18.97 -0.52
N ALA A 194 -21.41 18.19 0.57
CA ALA A 194 -22.59 18.05 1.41
C ALA A 194 -22.91 19.32 2.23
N ASP A 195 -21.87 19.98 2.74
CA ASP A 195 -21.97 21.29 3.41
C ASP A 195 -20.78 22.19 3.01
N PRO A 196 -21.00 23.13 2.06
CA PRO A 196 -19.96 24.07 1.65
C PRO A 196 -19.39 24.90 2.80
N ALA A 197 -20.16 25.17 3.87
CA ALA A 197 -19.69 25.95 5.01
C ALA A 197 -18.50 25.29 5.75
N GLU A 198 -18.30 23.98 5.56
CA GLU A 198 -17.17 23.24 6.13
C GLU A 198 -15.82 23.47 5.42
N LEU A 199 -15.81 24.14 4.26
CA LEU A 199 -14.62 24.40 3.45
C LEU A 199 -13.39 24.83 4.29
N PRO A 200 -13.45 25.86 5.17
CA PRO A 200 -12.27 26.27 5.93
C PRO A 200 -11.71 25.17 6.84
N HIS A 201 -12.58 24.35 7.45
CA HIS A 201 -12.13 23.25 8.31
C HIS A 201 -11.58 22.10 7.48
N ALA A 202 -12.18 21.82 6.33
CA ALA A 202 -11.69 20.80 5.40
C ALA A 202 -10.32 21.16 4.82
N VAL A 203 -10.07 22.42 4.46
CA VAL A 203 -8.76 22.88 3.99
C VAL A 203 -7.71 22.82 5.11
N ALA A 204 -8.04 23.29 6.31
CA ALA A 204 -7.15 23.18 7.47
C ALA A 204 -6.73 21.71 7.71
N GLU A 205 -7.70 20.79 7.65
CA GLU A 205 -7.46 19.36 7.83
C GLU A 205 -6.66 18.73 6.70
N LEU A 206 -6.91 19.12 5.44
CA LEU A 206 -6.20 18.64 4.25
C LEU A 206 -4.72 19.03 4.27
N LEU A 207 -4.42 20.22 4.78
CA LEU A 207 -3.07 20.79 4.78
C LEU A 207 -2.32 20.59 6.12
N GLY A 208 -3.00 20.12 7.16
CA GLY A 208 -2.45 20.10 8.51
C GLY A 208 -2.12 21.50 9.03
N ALA A 209 -2.95 22.48 8.67
CA ALA A 209 -2.73 23.90 8.94
C ALA A 209 -3.75 24.46 9.94
N GLN A 210 -3.45 25.63 10.50
CA GLN A 210 -4.35 26.35 11.40
C GLN A 210 -5.13 27.41 10.62
N LEU A 211 -6.44 27.49 10.85
CA LEU A 211 -7.26 28.57 10.29
C LEU A 211 -6.97 29.88 11.03
N VAL A 212 -6.58 30.90 10.30
CA VAL A 212 -6.35 32.24 10.85
C VAL A 212 -7.68 32.99 10.88
N THR A 213 -8.18 33.28 12.09
CA THR A 213 -9.45 33.96 12.32
C THR A 213 -9.30 35.44 12.64
N ASP A 214 -8.09 35.91 12.95
CA ASP A 214 -7.82 37.31 13.28
C ASP A 214 -7.81 38.20 12.01
N ARG A 215 -8.80 39.09 11.95
CA ARG A 215 -8.99 40.05 10.84
C ARG A 215 -7.87 41.07 10.74
N ALA A 216 -7.19 41.40 11.85
CA ALA A 216 -6.07 42.33 11.84
C ALA A 216 -4.84 41.71 11.14
N THR A 217 -4.60 40.41 11.34
CA THR A 217 -3.53 39.68 10.65
C THR A 217 -3.84 39.53 9.15
N LEU A 218 -5.10 39.28 8.81
CA LEU A 218 -5.58 39.11 7.42
C LEU A 218 -5.46 40.38 6.55
N ALA A 219 -5.57 41.57 7.14
CA ALA A 219 -5.51 42.86 6.45
C ALA A 219 -4.07 43.34 6.18
N GLY A 220 -3.07 42.73 6.82
CA GLY A 220 -1.66 43.08 6.69
C GLY A 220 -0.90 42.28 5.64
N GLN A 221 0.40 42.57 5.52
CA GLN A 221 1.33 41.79 4.72
C GLN A 221 1.66 40.50 5.49
N LEU A 222 1.03 39.41 5.07
CA LEU A 222 1.16 38.13 5.76
C LEU A 222 2.52 37.48 5.47
N PRO A 223 3.13 36.82 6.46
CA PRO A 223 4.38 36.10 6.26
C PRO A 223 4.22 34.96 5.24
N GLY A 224 5.33 34.53 4.63
CA GLY A 224 5.34 33.56 3.51
C GLY A 224 4.89 32.14 3.87
N ASP A 225 4.61 31.88 5.15
CA ASP A 225 4.06 30.65 5.70
C ASP A 225 2.53 30.69 5.85
N VAL A 226 1.87 31.70 5.26
CA VAL A 226 0.41 31.83 5.22
C VAL A 226 -0.14 31.62 3.81
N LEU A 227 -1.04 30.65 3.66
CA LEU A 227 -1.77 30.40 2.42
C LEU A 227 -3.14 31.08 2.47
N LYS A 228 -3.45 31.88 1.45
CA LYS A 228 -4.80 32.43 1.22
C LYS A 228 -5.56 31.54 0.24
N VAL A 229 -6.80 31.25 0.57
CA VAL A 229 -7.73 30.48 -0.27
C VAL A 229 -9.00 31.30 -0.43
N PRO A 230 -9.48 31.55 -1.67
CA PRO A 230 -10.73 32.25 -1.90
C PRO A 230 -11.91 31.49 -1.29
N SER A 231 -12.78 32.21 -0.60
CA SER A 231 -14.08 31.74 -0.15
C SER A 231 -15.15 32.20 -1.13
N PRO A 232 -16.05 31.32 -1.57
CA PRO A 232 -17.16 31.72 -2.44
C PRO A 232 -18.21 32.64 -1.77
N TRP A 233 -18.18 32.81 -0.44
CA TRP A 233 -19.19 33.59 0.31
C TRP A 233 -18.64 34.60 1.32
N THR A 234 -17.45 34.38 1.90
CA THR A 234 -16.90 35.22 3.00
C THR A 234 -15.63 35.99 2.64
N GLY A 235 -15.18 35.94 1.39
CA GLY A 235 -13.98 36.63 0.93
C GLY A 235 -12.76 35.70 0.85
N LEU A 236 -11.84 35.77 1.81
CA LEU A 236 -10.60 34.97 1.82
C LEU A 236 -10.46 34.23 3.15
N PHE A 237 -10.17 32.93 3.10
CA PHE A 237 -9.65 32.18 4.22
C PHE A 237 -8.12 32.23 4.21
N ALA A 238 -7.51 32.34 5.38
CA ALA A 238 -6.07 32.21 5.53
C ALA A 238 -5.70 31.06 6.45
N PHE A 239 -4.64 30.35 6.08
CA PHE A 239 -4.14 29.18 6.79
C PHE A 239 -2.68 29.40 7.10
N SER A 240 -2.28 29.17 8.34
CA SER A 240 -0.87 29.24 8.76
C SER A 240 -0.35 27.87 9.15
N ARG A 241 0.92 27.63 8.82
CA ARG A 241 1.68 26.47 9.29
C ARG A 241 3.08 26.98 9.72
N PRO A 242 3.24 27.42 10.98
CA PRO A 242 4.46 28.10 11.43
C PRO A 242 5.72 27.30 11.12
N GLY A 243 6.66 27.90 10.40
CA GLY A 243 7.95 27.27 10.05
C GLY A 243 7.91 26.28 8.88
N GLU A 244 6.76 26.02 8.26
CA GLU A 244 6.62 25.09 7.14
C GLU A 244 5.83 25.73 5.98
N PRO A 245 6.48 26.39 5.02
CA PRO A 245 5.80 27.05 3.91
C PRO A 245 4.97 26.07 3.08
N PHE A 246 3.88 26.56 2.49
CA PHE A 246 3.03 25.75 1.63
C PHE A 246 3.66 25.55 0.26
N THR A 247 3.68 24.30 -0.20
CA THR A 247 4.10 23.95 -1.55
C THR A 247 3.07 24.40 -2.60
N PRO A 248 3.48 24.55 -3.87
CA PRO A 248 2.53 24.82 -4.96
C PRO A 248 1.45 23.74 -5.09
N ALA A 249 1.79 22.47 -4.82
CA ALA A 249 0.84 21.36 -4.89
C ALA A 249 -0.20 21.41 -3.75
N GLU A 250 0.22 21.77 -2.53
CA GLU A 250 -0.70 22.01 -1.41
C GLU A 250 -1.65 23.17 -1.70
N SER A 251 -1.10 24.28 -2.20
CA SER A 251 -1.87 25.45 -2.60
C SER A 251 -2.91 25.08 -3.67
N ALA A 252 -2.50 24.32 -4.70
CA ALA A 252 -3.41 23.86 -5.75
C ALA A 252 -4.53 22.97 -5.20
N ARG A 253 -4.23 22.02 -4.30
CA ARG A 253 -5.26 21.17 -3.67
C ARG A 253 -6.29 21.99 -2.89
N ALA A 254 -5.84 22.99 -2.13
CA ALA A 254 -6.73 23.87 -1.39
C ALA A 254 -7.66 24.67 -2.31
N HIS A 255 -7.11 25.21 -3.41
CA HIS A 255 -7.90 25.91 -4.42
C HIS A 255 -8.93 24.99 -5.10
N ARG A 256 -8.55 23.74 -5.44
CA ARG A 256 -9.51 22.77 -6.00
C ARG A 256 -10.65 22.43 -5.06
N LEU A 257 -10.40 22.37 -3.75
CA LEU A 257 -11.45 22.15 -2.76
C LEU A 257 -12.38 23.36 -2.65
N ALA A 258 -11.86 24.58 -2.80
CA ALA A 258 -12.66 25.81 -2.84
C ALA A 258 -13.53 25.90 -4.11
N GLU A 259 -12.96 25.59 -5.29
CA GLU A 259 -13.71 25.49 -6.55
C GLU A 259 -14.84 24.46 -6.45
N LEU A 260 -14.60 23.33 -5.77
CA LEU A 260 -15.62 22.31 -5.55
C LEU A 260 -16.75 22.81 -4.65
N ALA A 261 -16.44 23.57 -3.59
CA ALA A 261 -17.44 24.18 -2.71
C ALA A 261 -18.31 25.19 -3.48
N GLU A 262 -17.69 25.99 -4.35
CA GLU A 262 -18.40 26.93 -5.22
C GLU A 262 -19.35 26.19 -6.18
N ALA A 263 -18.86 25.14 -6.83
CA ALA A 263 -19.69 24.30 -7.70
C ALA A 263 -20.88 23.68 -6.93
N ALA A 264 -20.65 23.16 -5.72
CA ALA A 264 -21.70 22.58 -4.89
C ALA A 264 -22.81 23.59 -4.55
N LEU A 265 -22.45 24.85 -4.27
CA LEU A 265 -23.42 25.93 -4.04
C LEU A 265 -24.26 26.24 -5.28
N THR A 266 -23.67 26.19 -6.47
CA THR A 266 -24.41 26.44 -7.72
C THR A 266 -25.36 25.29 -8.09
N ILE A 267 -25.05 24.06 -7.66
CA ILE A 267 -25.84 22.86 -7.94
C ILE A 267 -26.98 22.69 -6.92
N ALA A 268 -26.80 23.14 -5.68
CA ALA A 268 -27.86 23.16 -4.68
C ALA A 268 -28.95 24.16 -5.12
N PRO A 269 -30.17 23.71 -5.47
CA PRO A 269 -31.22 24.63 -5.86
C PRO A 269 -31.60 25.50 -4.66
N ALA A 270 -31.80 26.80 -4.90
CA ALA A 270 -32.42 27.71 -3.94
C ALA A 270 -33.77 27.14 -3.49
N GLY A 271 -33.82 26.55 -2.30
CA GLY A 271 -35.07 26.03 -1.75
C GLY A 271 -34.92 24.91 -0.73
N ARG A 272 -34.74 25.29 0.53
CA ARG A 272 -35.60 24.78 1.60
C ARG A 272 -35.89 25.88 2.60
#